data_AF-A0A2V7H8T1-F1
#
_entry.id   AF-A0A2V7H8T1-F1
#
_cell.length_a   1.000
_cell.length_b   1.000
_cell.length_c   1.000
_cell.angle_alpha   90.00
_cell.angle_beta   90.00
_cell.angle_gamma   90.00
#
_symmetry.space_group_name_H-M   'P 1'
#
loop_
_entity.id
_entity.type
_entity.pdbx_description
1 polymer ?
#
loop_
_entity_poly.entity_id
_entity_poly.type
_entity_poly.pdbx_seq_one_letter_code
_entity_poly.pdbx_strand_id
1 'polypeptide(L)'
;MPAFDLDAWVARSRAIDLAEIDWDAVPRHPVAPEIIRTLRYMQDIESHTIVYTRSLLATRAIADPEVATFLACWLYEETFHGLALARFLQAAGQPVGERERPRGSESFPQWLEARLTAVLSRAWPDFCAVHMIWGAI
;
A
#
# COMPACT_ATOMS: atom_id res chain seq x y z
N MET A 1 13.17 -19.57 -11.70
CA MET A 1 12.97 -18.11 -11.79
C MET A 1 14.21 -17.45 -11.18
N PRO A 2 14.69 -16.30 -11.69
CA PRO A 2 15.77 -15.58 -11.03
C PRO A 2 15.34 -15.16 -9.61
N ALA A 3 16.28 -15.20 -8.66
CA ALA A 3 16.03 -14.73 -7.31
C ALA A 3 15.76 -13.21 -7.32
N PHE A 4 14.92 -12.74 -6.40
CA PHE A 4 14.65 -11.33 -6.25
C PHE A 4 15.90 -10.59 -5.76
N ASP A 5 16.30 -9.51 -6.45
CA ASP A 5 17.46 -8.70 -6.09
C ASP A 5 17.01 -7.49 -5.26
N LEU A 6 17.05 -7.65 -3.94
CA LEU A 6 16.63 -6.65 -2.97
C LEU A 6 17.50 -5.39 -3.03
N ASP A 7 18.83 -5.55 -3.11
CA ASP A 7 19.77 -4.42 -3.14
C ASP A 7 19.52 -3.53 -4.37
N ALA A 8 19.31 -4.15 -5.53
CA ALA A 8 19.03 -3.40 -6.75
C ALA A 8 17.66 -2.71 -6.70
N TRP A 9 16.67 -3.27 -6.01
CA TRP A 9 15.39 -2.58 -5.82
C TRP A 9 15.50 -1.42 -4.84
N VAL A 10 16.16 -1.61 -3.69
CA VAL A 10 16.43 -0.53 -2.72
C VAL A 10 17.14 0.64 -3.39
N ALA A 11 18.16 0.36 -4.22
CA ALA A 11 18.90 1.40 -4.95
C ALA A 11 18.03 2.19 -5.95
N ARG A 12 16.92 1.62 -6.42
CA ARG A 12 15.99 2.26 -7.36
C ARG A 12 14.74 2.83 -6.69
N SER A 13 14.44 2.42 -5.46
CA SER A 13 13.23 2.79 -4.76
C SER A 13 13.17 4.30 -4.54
N ARG A 14 12.09 4.92 -5.02
CA ARG A 14 11.88 6.37 -4.95
C ARG A 14 10.41 6.70 -5.15
N ALA A 15 10.01 7.89 -4.72
CA ALA A 15 8.72 8.45 -5.08
C ALA A 15 8.56 8.43 -6.61
N ILE A 16 7.37 8.05 -7.08
CA ILE A 16 7.06 8.10 -8.51
C ILE A 16 7.30 9.52 -9.03
N ASP A 17 8.02 9.62 -10.15
CA ASP A 17 8.29 10.91 -10.78
C ASP A 17 7.07 11.34 -11.59
N LEU A 18 6.58 12.53 -11.27
CA LEU A 18 5.38 13.12 -11.85
C LEU A 18 5.69 14.42 -12.62
N ALA A 19 6.98 14.75 -12.80
CA ALA A 19 7.41 16.01 -13.40
C ALA A 19 6.97 16.16 -14.87
N GLU A 20 6.89 15.06 -15.60
CA GLU A 20 6.52 15.04 -17.02
C GLU A 20 5.00 15.06 -17.27
N ILE A 21 4.18 14.96 -16.22
CA ILE A 21 2.72 15.00 -16.36
C ILE A 21 2.27 16.46 -16.53
N ASP A 22 1.66 16.77 -17.67
CA ASP A 22 0.95 18.03 -17.87
C ASP A 22 -0.39 18.01 -17.12
N TRP A 23 -0.35 18.44 -15.85
CA TRP A 23 -1.52 18.47 -14.97
C TRP A 23 -2.62 19.43 -15.47
N ASP A 24 -2.25 20.48 -16.20
CA ASP A 24 -3.20 21.45 -16.76
C ASP A 24 -3.92 20.89 -18.00
N ALA A 25 -3.37 19.84 -18.63
CA ALA A 25 -4.05 19.09 -19.68
C ALA A 25 -5.15 18.16 -19.15
N VAL A 26 -5.05 17.67 -17.92
CA VAL A 26 -5.97 16.65 -17.40
C VAL A 26 -7.45 17.05 -17.54
N PRO A 27 -7.90 18.26 -17.18
CA PRO A 27 -9.30 18.67 -17.38
C PRO A 27 -9.74 18.70 -18.85
N ARG A 28 -8.79 18.83 -19.79
CA ARG A 28 -9.05 18.87 -21.25
C ARG A 28 -9.26 17.47 -21.86
N HIS A 29 -8.97 16.41 -21.10
CA HIS A 29 -9.10 15.02 -21.54
C HIS A 29 -10.10 14.28 -20.63
N PRO A 30 -11.40 14.31 -20.96
CA PRO A 30 -12.42 13.61 -20.19
C PRO A 30 -12.09 12.11 -20.11
N VAL A 31 -12.04 11.61 -18.88
CA VAL A 31 -11.81 10.19 -18.58
C VAL A 31 -13.16 9.52 -18.41
N ALA A 32 -13.32 8.32 -18.98
CA ALA A 32 -14.56 7.56 -18.87
C ALA A 32 -14.92 7.29 -17.39
N PRO A 33 -16.21 7.36 -17.00
CA PRO A 33 -16.63 7.20 -15.59
C PRO A 33 -16.16 5.90 -14.94
N GLU A 34 -16.13 4.82 -15.70
CA GLU A 34 -15.61 3.50 -15.33
C GLU A 34 -14.12 3.54 -14.97
N ILE A 35 -13.30 4.29 -15.72
CA ILE A 35 -11.88 4.48 -15.39
C ILE A 35 -11.74 5.33 -14.13
N ILE A 36 -12.55 6.39 -13.97
CA ILE A 36 -12.56 7.18 -12.72
C ILE A 36 -12.89 6.30 -11.51
N ARG A 37 -13.83 5.36 -11.65
CA ARG A 37 -14.18 4.41 -10.59
C ARG A 37 -13.00 3.51 -10.23
N THR A 38 -12.31 2.96 -11.23
CA THR A 38 -11.11 2.14 -11.02
C THR A 38 -9.99 2.93 -10.35
N LEU A 39 -9.73 4.16 -10.80
CA LEU A 39 -8.71 5.03 -10.22
C LEU A 39 -9.03 5.40 -8.77
N ARG A 40 -10.30 5.64 -8.44
CA ARG A 40 -10.74 5.84 -7.06
C ARG A 40 -10.52 4.60 -6.19
N TYR A 41 -10.86 3.43 -6.71
CA TYR A 41 -10.62 2.18 -6.00
C TYR A 41 -9.12 1.96 -5.75
N MET A 42 -8.27 2.11 -6.78
CA MET A 42 -6.81 2.03 -6.62
C MET A 42 -6.30 3.05 -5.62
N GLN A 43 -6.74 4.31 -5.71
CA GLN A 43 -6.33 5.36 -4.80
C GLN A 43 -6.67 5.02 -3.34
N ASP A 44 -7.86 4.46 -3.10
CA ASP A 44 -8.29 4.04 -1.78
C ASP A 44 -7.43 2.90 -1.24
N ILE A 45 -7.18 1.86 -2.05
CA ILE A 45 -6.31 0.73 -1.72
C ILE A 45 -4.90 1.22 -1.37
N GLU A 46 -4.26 2.01 -2.24
CA GLU A 46 -2.90 2.51 -2.01
C GLU A 46 -2.80 3.40 -0.77
N SER A 47 -3.88 4.12 -0.46
CA SER A 47 -3.93 4.95 0.74
C SER A 47 -4.07 4.14 2.04
N HIS A 48 -4.60 2.92 1.96
CA HIS A 48 -4.78 1.98 3.07
C HIS A 48 -3.66 0.96 3.19
N THR A 49 -2.68 0.97 2.29
CA THR A 49 -1.47 0.11 2.33
C THR A 49 -0.79 0.10 3.71
N ILE A 50 -0.83 1.22 4.44
CA ILE A 50 -0.31 1.31 5.82
C ILE A 50 -1.02 0.38 6.80
N VAL A 51 -2.32 0.11 6.64
CA VAL A 51 -3.10 -0.78 7.51
C VAL A 51 -2.65 -2.23 7.32
N TYR A 52 -2.48 -2.67 6.07
CA TYR A 52 -1.93 -3.99 5.76
C TYR A 52 -0.50 -4.15 6.25
N THR A 53 0.33 -3.12 6.01
CA THR A 53 1.72 -3.12 6.48
C THR A 53 1.79 -3.20 8.01
N ARG A 54 0.93 -2.48 8.74
CA ARG A 54 0.85 -2.56 10.21
C ARG A 54 0.59 -3.99 10.71
N SER A 55 -0.30 -4.73 10.07
CA SER A 55 -0.57 -6.13 10.43
C SER A 55 0.66 -7.02 10.23
N LEU A 56 1.39 -6.83 9.12
CA LEU A 56 2.63 -7.56 8.86
C LEU A 56 3.75 -7.18 9.84
N LEU A 57 3.89 -5.89 10.16
CA LEU A 57 4.86 -5.38 11.14
C LEU A 57 4.59 -5.91 12.56
N ALA A 58 3.34 -6.26 12.87
CA ALA A 58 2.97 -6.87 14.15
C ALA A 58 3.34 -8.38 14.24
N THR A 59 3.81 -8.98 13.15
CA THR A 59 4.20 -10.40 13.07
C THR A 59 5.72 -10.55 13.09
N ARG A 60 6.22 -11.80 13.16
CA ARG A 60 7.68 -12.02 13.09
C ARG A 60 8.27 -11.78 11.69
N ALA A 61 7.46 -11.41 10.69
CA ALA A 61 7.93 -11.01 9.36
C ALA A 61 9.01 -9.93 9.44
N ILE A 62 8.87 -8.99 10.38
CA ILE A 62 9.82 -7.89 10.59
C ILE A 62 11.17 -8.34 11.17
N ALA A 63 11.26 -9.57 11.68
CA ALA A 63 12.52 -10.11 12.21
C ALA A 63 13.46 -10.60 11.11
N ASP A 64 12.94 -10.80 9.89
CA ASP A 64 13.74 -11.07 8.70
C ASP A 64 14.19 -9.71 8.10
N PRO A 65 15.50 -9.41 8.07
CA PRO A 65 16.01 -8.14 7.55
C PRO A 65 15.66 -7.88 6.08
N GLU A 66 15.57 -8.93 5.25
CA GLU A 66 15.23 -8.78 3.83
C GLU A 66 13.76 -8.39 3.67
N VAL A 67 12.87 -9.07 4.40
CA VAL A 67 11.43 -8.75 4.41
C VAL A 67 11.18 -7.37 5.02
N ALA A 68 11.89 -7.01 6.09
CA ALA A 68 11.81 -5.69 6.70
C ALA A 68 12.16 -4.58 5.70
N THR A 69 13.27 -4.76 4.99
CA THR A 69 13.76 -3.82 3.98
C THR A 69 12.79 -3.72 2.81
N PHE A 70 12.24 -4.86 2.37
CA PHE A 70 11.20 -4.91 1.34
C PHE A 70 9.98 -4.09 1.74
N LEU A 71 9.42 -4.35 2.92
CA LEU A 71 8.19 -3.70 3.39
C LEU A 71 8.38 -2.18 3.55
N ALA A 72 9.57 -1.74 3.97
CA ALA A 72 9.89 -0.33 4.08
C ALA A 72 9.91 0.38 2.72
N CYS A 73 10.58 -0.20 1.71
CA CYS A 73 10.64 0.37 0.36
C CYS A 73 9.26 0.35 -0.30
N TRP A 74 8.56 -0.78 -0.21
CA TRP A 74 7.23 -0.94 -0.77
C TRP A 74 6.21 0.04 -0.18
N LEU A 75 6.13 0.15 1.15
CA LEU A 75 5.23 1.10 1.80
C LEU A 75 5.52 2.55 1.38
N TYR A 76 6.81 2.90 1.24
CA TYR A 76 7.21 4.21 0.76
C TYR A 76 6.72 4.45 -0.66
N GLU A 77 6.95 3.52 -1.59
CA GLU A 77 6.50 3.62 -2.99
C GLU A 77 4.97 3.76 -3.10
N GLU A 78 4.20 2.86 -2.47
CA GLU A 78 2.72 2.88 -2.54
C GLU A 78 2.12 4.15 -1.95
N THR A 79 2.77 4.73 -0.94
CA THR A 79 2.35 6.04 -0.40
C THR A 79 2.35 7.11 -1.50
N PHE A 80 3.37 7.12 -2.36
CA PHE A 80 3.44 8.08 -3.47
C PHE A 80 2.51 7.74 -4.63
N HIS A 81 2.23 6.46 -4.89
CA HIS A 81 1.19 6.06 -5.84
C HIS A 81 -0.19 6.57 -5.42
N GLY A 82 -0.56 6.37 -4.15
CA GLY A 82 -1.82 6.89 -3.61
C GLY A 82 -1.93 8.42 -3.69
N LEU A 83 -0.84 9.15 -3.49
CA LEU A 83 -0.79 10.61 -3.65
C LEU A 83 -0.91 11.04 -5.12
N ALA A 84 -0.25 10.32 -6.04
CA ALA A 84 -0.33 10.58 -7.47
C ALA A 84 -1.75 10.41 -8.00
N LEU A 85 -2.41 9.31 -7.60
CA LEU A 85 -3.80 9.04 -7.97
C LEU A 85 -4.76 10.08 -7.40
N ALA A 86 -4.58 10.49 -6.14
CA ALA A 86 -5.39 11.54 -5.54
C ALA A 86 -5.26 12.88 -6.28
N ARG A 87 -4.02 13.25 -6.65
CA ARG A 87 -3.74 14.46 -7.45
C ARG A 87 -4.40 14.39 -8.83
N PHE A 88 -4.33 13.23 -9.49
CA PHE A 88 -4.99 13.03 -10.79
C PHE A 88 -6.50 13.13 -10.71
N LEU A 89 -7.12 12.46 -9.74
CA LEU A 89 -8.56 12.54 -9.51
C LEU A 89 -9.00 13.98 -9.19
N GLN A 90 -8.20 14.72 -8.43
CA GLN A 90 -8.44 16.15 -8.17
C GLN A 90 -8.38 16.98 -9.47
N ALA A 91 -7.34 16.79 -10.28
CA ALA A 91 -7.20 17.48 -11.56
C ALA A 91 -8.32 17.13 -12.56
N ALA A 92 -8.85 15.90 -12.50
CA ALA A 92 -9.99 15.45 -13.30
C ALA A 92 -11.36 15.95 -12.78
N GLY A 93 -11.38 16.82 -11.76
CA GLY A 93 -12.62 17.36 -11.17
C GLY A 93 -13.38 16.35 -10.30
N GLN A 94 -12.70 15.32 -9.81
CA GLN A 94 -13.25 14.20 -9.04
C GLN A 94 -12.54 14.06 -7.68
N PRO A 95 -12.49 15.12 -6.84
CA PRO A 95 -11.68 15.13 -5.63
C PRO A 95 -11.99 13.93 -4.72
N VAL A 96 -10.93 13.34 -4.18
CA VAL A 96 -11.02 12.31 -3.13
C VAL A 96 -11.35 13.02 -1.82
N GLY A 97 -12.27 12.46 -1.03
CA GLY A 97 -12.62 13.00 0.29
C GLY A 97 -11.43 13.00 1.26
N GLU A 98 -11.59 13.65 2.41
CA GLU A 98 -10.58 13.53 3.48
C GLU A 98 -10.39 12.07 3.86
N ARG A 99 -9.14 11.62 3.99
CA ARG A 99 -8.83 10.29 4.53
C ARG A 99 -9.53 10.14 5.87
N GLU A 100 -10.37 9.12 6.00
CA GLU A 100 -10.91 8.75 7.30
C GLU A 100 -9.74 8.43 8.22
N ARG A 101 -9.48 9.32 9.18
CA ARG A 101 -8.51 9.02 10.24
C ARG A 101 -9.12 7.86 11.02
N PRO A 102 -8.44 6.71 11.17
CA PRO A 102 -8.95 5.65 12.02
C PRO A 102 -9.03 6.20 13.45
N ARG A 103 -10.25 6.58 13.86
CA ARG A 103 -10.55 7.22 15.15
C ARG A 103 -10.93 6.20 16.23
N GLY A 104 -10.90 4.90 15.91
CA GLY A 104 -11.27 3.82 16.84
C GLY A 104 -10.04 3.19 17.48
N SER A 105 -10.07 3.05 18.81
CA SER A 105 -9.28 2.03 19.51
C SER A 105 -9.61 0.67 18.89
N GLU A 106 -8.59 -0.16 18.62
CA GLU A 106 -8.79 -1.54 18.15
C GLU A 106 -9.83 -2.23 19.04
N SER A 107 -10.86 -2.84 18.44
CA SER A 107 -11.83 -3.60 19.21
C SER A 107 -11.14 -4.81 19.84
N PHE A 108 -11.57 -5.23 21.04
CA PHE A 108 -10.96 -6.38 21.73
C PHE A 108 -10.84 -7.65 20.86
N PRO A 109 -11.82 -8.01 20.01
CA PRO A 109 -11.68 -9.13 19.08
C PRO A 109 -10.55 -8.95 18.06
N GLN A 110 -10.45 -7.75 17.45
CA GLN A 110 -9.39 -7.43 16.49
C GLN A 110 -8.01 -7.45 17.16
N TRP A 111 -7.91 -6.95 18.40
CA TRP A 111 -6.69 -7.03 19.19
C TRP A 111 -6.28 -8.48 19.48
N LEU A 112 -7.24 -9.33 19.87
CA LEU A 112 -7.00 -10.73 20.16
C LEU A 112 -6.58 -11.50 18.90
N GLU A 113 -7.26 -11.26 17.79
CA GLU A 113 -6.95 -11.84 16.48
C GLU A 113 -5.56 -11.44 16.01
N ALA A 114 -5.20 -10.15 16.11
CA ALA A 114 -3.85 -9.68 15.81
C ALA A 114 -2.78 -10.38 16.67
N ARG A 115 -3.08 -10.62 17.96
CA ARG A 115 -2.17 -11.31 18.88
C ARG A 115 -2.02 -12.79 18.53
N LEU A 116 -3.12 -13.48 18.22
CA LEU A 116 -3.12 -14.88 17.82
C LEU A 116 -2.38 -15.07 16.50
N THR A 117 -2.63 -14.21 15.53
CA THR A 117 -1.94 -14.17 14.24
C THR A 117 -0.44 -13.91 14.42
N ALA A 118 -0.04 -12.99 15.30
CA ALA A 118 1.36 -12.76 15.63
C ALA A 118 2.02 -14.01 16.27
N VAL A 119 1.31 -14.73 17.13
CA VAL A 119 1.82 -15.98 17.75
C VAL A 119 1.90 -17.13 16.74
N LEU A 120 0.86 -17.34 15.93
CA LEU A 120 0.84 -18.31 14.83
C LEU A 120 1.94 -18.04 13.82
N SER A 121 2.17 -16.76 13.49
CA SER A 121 3.26 -16.36 12.61
C SER A 121 4.60 -16.85 13.13
N ARG A 122 4.84 -16.88 14.46
CA ARG A 122 6.12 -17.35 15.02
C ARG A 122 6.39 -18.83 14.76
N ALA A 123 5.35 -19.65 14.65
CA ALA A 123 5.46 -21.09 14.49
C ALA A 123 5.60 -21.56 13.03
N TRP A 124 5.23 -20.73 12.04
CA TRP A 124 5.19 -21.17 10.63
C TRP A 124 6.04 -20.31 9.70
N PRO A 125 7.29 -20.70 9.36
CA PRO A 125 8.26 -19.94 8.54
C PRO A 125 7.70 -19.19 7.31
N ASP A 126 6.82 -19.81 6.51
CA ASP A 126 6.28 -19.23 5.27
C ASP A 126 5.06 -18.31 5.45
N PHE A 127 4.70 -17.98 6.70
CA PHE A 127 3.55 -17.14 7.01
C PHE A 127 3.53 -15.82 6.21
N CYS A 128 4.69 -15.18 6.02
CA CYS A 128 4.79 -13.93 5.27
C CYS A 128 4.31 -14.09 3.83
N ALA A 129 4.76 -15.15 3.14
CA ALA A 129 4.40 -15.40 1.76
C ALA A 129 2.89 -15.66 1.61
N VAL A 130 2.31 -16.46 2.51
CA VAL A 130 0.87 -16.75 2.52
C VAL A 130 0.04 -15.49 2.83
N HIS A 131 0.45 -14.69 3.81
CA HIS A 131 -0.23 -13.45 4.17
C HIS A 131 -0.14 -12.41 3.03
N MET A 132 1.00 -12.34 2.34
CA MET A 132 1.17 -11.45 1.19
C MET A 132 0.29 -11.87 0.00
N ILE A 133 0.12 -13.17 -0.25
CA ILE A 133 -0.81 -13.67 -1.28
C ILE A 133 -2.25 -13.30 -0.93
N TRP A 134 -2.65 -13.42 0.32
CA TRP A 134 -4.01 -13.03 0.75
C TRP A 134 -4.26 -11.52 0.61
N GLY A 135 -3.24 -10.69 0.83
CA GLY A 135 -3.34 -9.23 0.61
C GLY A 135 -3.40 -8.82 -0.87
N ALA A 136 -3.09 -9.73 -1.80
CA ALA A 136 -3.13 -9.49 -3.25
C ALA A 136 -4.45 -9.91 -3.92
N ILE A 137 -5.36 -10.57 -3.17
CA ILE A 137 -6.70 -11.02 -3.61
C ILE A 137 -7.75 -10.09 -3.04
#